data_AF-A0A3B4WHJ9-F1
#
_entry.id   AF-A0A3B4WHJ9-F1
#
_cell.length_a   1.000
_cell.length_b   1.000
_cell.length_c   1.000
_cell.angle_alpha   90.00
_cell.angle_beta   90.00
_cell.angle_gamma   90.00
#
_symmetry.space_group_name_H-M   'P 1'
#
loop_
_entity.id
_entity.type
_entity.pdbx_description
1 polymer ?
#
loop_
_entity_poly.entity_id
_entity_poly.type
_entity_poly.pdbx_seq_one_letter_code
_entity_poly.pdbx_strand_id
1 'polypeptide(L)'
;PKSSFITPEKRAKLRSNPVKVHFAEEVEVNGHSQGNSLLFLPNVLKVYLENGQTKAFKFEPSTTVKDIVMTLKEKLSLSRIEHFSLVLEQQHSISKLLLLHDEEGIQQVVQKKEAHDYRCLFRVCFMPRSLQTLLQEDPAAFEYLYLQGVNDVLQERFAIEMRCNTALRLAALHIQERLSSCGQSPKTNLKIIKTWGIENFVSSTLLRNMREKDLRKAIGYHMKKSQLQHDPKQKSVDQTRINYLEELADLRSFGGKSFSATM
;
A
#
# COMPACT_ATOMS: atom_id res chain seq x y z
N PRO A 1 -23.68 36.54 -32.14
CA PRO A 1 -23.84 36.64 -30.67
C PRO A 1 -25.14 35.96 -30.20
N LYS A 2 -25.06 34.69 -29.77
CA LYS A 2 -26.17 34.01 -29.10
C LYS A 2 -25.69 33.58 -27.71
N SER A 3 -25.97 34.41 -26.72
CA SER A 3 -25.76 34.10 -25.30
C SER A 3 -26.90 33.17 -24.86
N SER A 4 -26.57 31.93 -24.52
CA SER A 4 -27.48 31.00 -23.88
C SER A 4 -27.38 31.16 -22.36
N PHE A 5 -28.31 31.93 -21.78
CA PHE A 5 -28.44 32.02 -20.34
C PHE A 5 -28.83 30.66 -19.76
N ILE A 6 -28.03 30.17 -18.82
CA ILE A 6 -28.32 28.97 -18.03
C ILE A 6 -29.45 29.32 -17.06
N THR A 7 -30.56 28.59 -17.17
CA THR A 7 -31.71 28.75 -16.27
C THR A 7 -31.36 28.36 -14.83
N PRO A 8 -32.00 28.98 -13.81
CA PRO A 8 -31.74 28.69 -12.39
C PRO A 8 -31.84 27.20 -12.03
N GLU A 9 -32.74 26.47 -12.69
CA GLU A 9 -32.95 25.02 -12.51
C GLU A 9 -31.78 24.17 -13.05
N LYS A 10 -31.16 24.58 -14.17
CA LYS A 10 -29.93 23.94 -14.67
C LYS A 10 -28.74 24.20 -13.74
N ARG A 11 -28.70 25.37 -13.08
CA ARG A 11 -27.66 25.74 -12.10
C ARG A 11 -27.80 24.95 -10.79
N ALA A 12 -29.03 24.64 -10.37
CA ALA A 12 -29.31 23.80 -9.20
C ALA A 12 -28.94 22.33 -9.42
N LYS A 13 -29.25 21.76 -10.60
CA LYS A 13 -28.89 20.36 -10.96
C LYS A 13 -27.39 20.10 -11.08
N LEU A 14 -26.59 21.13 -11.39
CA LEU A 14 -25.12 21.05 -11.38
C LEU A 14 -24.54 21.04 -9.95
N ARG A 15 -25.25 21.58 -8.95
CA ARG A 15 -24.83 21.55 -7.54
C ARG A 15 -25.19 20.25 -6.81
N SER A 16 -26.20 19.51 -7.30
CA SER A 16 -26.69 18.28 -6.67
C SER A 16 -26.19 16.99 -7.34
N ASN A 17 -25.30 17.08 -8.31
CA ASN A 17 -24.79 15.89 -8.99
C ASN A 17 -23.58 15.33 -8.22
N PRO A 18 -23.65 14.09 -7.71
CA PRO A 18 -22.48 13.47 -7.09
C PRO A 18 -21.36 13.39 -8.13
N VAL A 19 -20.17 13.81 -7.73
CA VAL A 19 -18.97 13.89 -8.57
C VAL A 19 -18.78 12.56 -9.31
N LYS A 20 -19.00 12.58 -10.64
CA LYS A 20 -18.70 11.44 -11.50
C LYS A 20 -17.19 11.34 -11.64
N VAL A 21 -16.62 10.39 -10.91
CA VAL A 21 -15.20 10.07 -10.93
C VAL A 21 -14.93 9.24 -12.19
N HIS A 22 -14.11 9.76 -13.10
CA HIS A 22 -13.55 8.94 -14.18
C HIS A 22 -12.37 8.15 -13.61
N PHE A 23 -12.43 6.83 -13.74
CA PHE A 23 -11.33 5.93 -13.42
C PHE A 23 -10.30 6.02 -14.55
N ALA A 24 -9.07 6.41 -14.20
CA ALA A 24 -7.92 6.15 -15.05
C ALA A 24 -7.15 4.99 -14.39
N GLU A 25 -7.15 3.84 -15.05
CA GLU A 25 -6.20 2.76 -14.80
C GLU A 25 -4.83 3.27 -15.28
N GLU A 26 -3.82 3.26 -14.42
CA GLU A 26 -2.46 3.64 -14.84
C GLU A 26 -1.90 2.55 -15.74
N VAL A 27 -1.52 2.93 -16.96
CA VAL A 27 -0.72 2.09 -17.85
C VAL A 27 0.74 2.26 -17.41
N GLU A 28 1.30 1.25 -16.74
CA GLU A 28 2.71 1.22 -16.40
C GLU A 28 3.55 1.02 -17.67
N VAL A 29 4.23 2.09 -18.10
CA VAL A 29 5.31 2.00 -19.10
C VAL A 29 6.60 2.44 -18.40
N ASN A 30 7.47 1.49 -18.08
CA ASN A 30 8.86 1.70 -17.65
C ASN A 30 9.11 2.62 -16.44
N GLY A 31 8.37 2.44 -15.33
CA GLY A 31 8.80 2.89 -14.00
C GLY A 31 9.01 4.40 -13.79
N HIS A 32 8.71 5.24 -14.79
CA HIS A 32 8.84 6.69 -14.72
C HIS A 32 7.54 7.31 -15.21
N SER A 33 6.67 7.69 -14.28
CA SER A 33 5.53 8.54 -14.58
C SER A 33 6.08 9.89 -15.06
N GLN A 34 5.97 10.22 -16.35
CA GLN A 34 6.42 11.51 -16.92
C GLN A 34 5.48 12.67 -16.54
N GLY A 35 5.25 12.87 -15.24
CA GLY A 35 4.40 13.92 -14.70
C GLY A 35 4.66 14.15 -13.21
N ASN A 36 4.19 15.29 -12.69
CA ASN A 36 4.29 15.60 -11.27
C ASN A 36 3.60 14.50 -10.45
N SER A 37 4.37 13.75 -9.67
CA SER A 37 3.83 12.64 -8.87
C SER A 37 3.18 13.07 -7.57
N LEU A 38 3.40 14.32 -7.14
CA LEU A 38 2.73 14.88 -5.97
C LEU A 38 1.39 15.54 -6.31
N LEU A 39 1.29 16.16 -7.49
CA LEU A 39 0.12 16.95 -7.90
C LEU A 39 -0.48 16.45 -9.21
N PHE A 40 -1.80 16.26 -9.23
CA PHE A 40 -2.53 15.96 -10.48
C PHE A 40 -2.76 17.22 -11.32
N LEU A 41 -3.08 18.33 -10.66
CA LEU A 41 -3.29 19.68 -11.21
C LEU A 41 -2.80 20.71 -10.18
N PRO A 42 -2.66 22.00 -10.53
CA PRO A 42 -2.43 23.04 -9.55
C PRO A 42 -3.45 22.96 -8.42
N ASN A 43 -2.96 22.92 -7.18
CA ASN A 43 -3.76 22.80 -5.95
C ASN A 43 -4.60 21.51 -5.85
N VAL A 44 -4.19 20.44 -6.54
CA VAL A 44 -4.81 19.12 -6.43
C VAL A 44 -3.76 18.07 -6.07
N LEU A 45 -3.69 17.71 -4.79
CA LEU A 45 -2.78 16.69 -4.26
C LEU A 45 -3.18 15.31 -4.76
N LYS A 46 -2.22 14.53 -5.24
CA LYS A 46 -2.37 13.12 -5.59
C LYS A 46 -1.89 12.26 -4.43
N VAL A 47 -2.79 11.48 -3.86
CA VAL A 47 -2.51 10.53 -2.77
C VAL A 47 -2.63 9.10 -3.30
N TYR A 48 -1.59 8.31 -3.12
CA TYR A 48 -1.51 6.91 -3.52
C TYR A 48 -1.90 6.01 -2.36
N LEU A 49 -2.69 4.97 -2.66
CA LEU A 49 -3.14 3.97 -1.72
C LEU A 49 -2.41 2.65 -1.94
N GLU A 50 -2.36 1.79 -0.92
CA GLU A 50 -1.64 0.51 -0.99
C GLU A 50 -2.30 -0.52 -1.93
N ASN A 51 -3.52 -0.28 -2.38
CA ASN A 51 -4.18 -1.10 -3.41
C ASN A 51 -3.85 -0.64 -4.85
N GLY A 52 -2.89 0.27 -5.03
CA GLY A 52 -2.51 0.82 -6.33
C GLY A 52 -3.42 1.94 -6.84
N GLN A 53 -4.52 2.24 -6.16
CA GLN A 53 -5.39 3.36 -6.53
C GLN A 53 -4.81 4.70 -6.12
N THR A 54 -5.27 5.76 -6.78
CA THR A 54 -4.96 7.14 -6.41
C THR A 54 -6.23 7.92 -6.10
N LYS A 55 -6.14 8.88 -5.19
CA LYS A 55 -7.19 9.82 -4.84
C LYS A 55 -6.66 11.24 -5.00
N ALA A 56 -7.46 12.09 -5.62
CA ALA A 56 -7.14 13.48 -5.86
C ALA A 56 -7.87 14.39 -4.87
N PHE A 57 -7.13 15.27 -4.20
CA PHE A 57 -7.67 16.19 -3.20
C PHE A 57 -7.38 17.62 -3.62
N LYS A 58 -8.43 18.38 -3.93
CA LYS A 58 -8.30 19.83 -4.05
C LYS A 58 -8.01 20.41 -2.67
N PHE A 59 -7.01 21.27 -2.56
CA PHE A 59 -6.67 21.95 -1.31
C PHE A 59 -6.68 23.47 -1.48
N GLU A 60 -6.88 24.14 -0.36
CA GLU A 60 -6.82 25.60 -0.19
C GLU A 60 -5.74 25.92 0.87
N PRO A 61 -5.37 27.20 1.09
CA PRO A 61 -4.28 27.54 2.01
C PRO A 61 -4.46 27.04 3.45
N SER A 62 -5.69 26.81 3.89
CA SER A 62 -6.02 26.29 5.22
C SER A 62 -6.12 24.77 5.30
N THR A 63 -6.04 24.04 4.18
CA THR A 63 -6.16 22.58 4.19
C THR A 63 -4.94 21.95 4.86
N THR A 64 -5.18 21.14 5.87
CA THR A 64 -4.16 20.41 6.63
C THR A 64 -4.04 18.97 6.18
N VAL A 65 -2.96 18.29 6.60
CA VAL A 65 -2.80 16.84 6.44
C VAL A 65 -3.96 16.10 7.08
N LYS A 66 -4.38 16.52 8.28
CA LYS A 66 -5.50 15.93 9.01
C LYS A 66 -6.81 15.93 8.23
N ASP A 67 -7.12 17.02 7.53
CA ASP A 67 -8.35 17.11 6.72
C ASP A 67 -8.39 16.03 5.63
N ILE A 68 -7.24 15.78 4.99
CA ILE A 68 -7.12 14.73 3.97
C ILE A 68 -7.22 13.34 4.60
N VAL A 69 -6.52 13.10 5.72
CA VAL A 69 -6.57 11.83 6.45
C VAL A 69 -7.99 11.51 6.90
N MET A 70 -8.73 12.48 7.45
CA MET A 70 -10.12 12.29 7.87
C MET A 70 -11.06 12.05 6.69
N THR A 71 -10.83 12.70 5.55
CA THR A 71 -11.59 12.39 4.32
C THR A 71 -11.32 10.96 3.85
N LEU A 72 -10.07 10.49 3.90
CA LEU A 72 -9.71 9.10 3.56
C LEU A 72 -10.31 8.10 4.53
N LYS A 73 -10.33 8.41 5.83
CA LYS A 73 -11.02 7.60 6.86
C LYS A 73 -12.45 7.28 6.44
N GLU A 74 -13.22 8.30 6.08
CA GLU A 74 -14.62 8.13 5.66
C GLU A 74 -14.73 7.34 4.35
N LYS A 75 -13.91 7.69 3.35
CA LYS A 75 -13.94 7.05 2.02
C LYS A 75 -13.54 5.58 2.04
N LEU A 76 -12.65 5.21 2.95
CA LEU A 76 -12.16 3.85 3.12
C LEU A 76 -12.89 3.11 4.25
N SER A 77 -13.86 3.74 4.91
CA SER A 77 -14.63 3.18 6.03
C SER A 77 -13.76 2.66 7.17
N LEU A 78 -12.70 3.41 7.51
CA LEU A 78 -11.76 3.07 8.57
C LEU A 78 -12.30 3.50 9.94
N SER A 79 -12.21 2.59 10.91
CA SER A 79 -12.55 2.83 12.31
C SER A 79 -11.35 3.29 13.13
N ARG A 80 -10.16 2.72 12.87
CA ARG A 80 -8.91 2.94 13.64
C ARG A 80 -7.94 3.86 12.90
N ILE A 81 -8.34 5.11 12.71
CA ILE A 81 -7.57 6.11 11.94
C ILE A 81 -6.26 6.51 12.62
N GLU A 82 -6.14 6.32 13.93
CA GLU A 82 -4.93 6.61 14.72
C GLU A 82 -3.69 5.85 14.26
N HIS A 83 -3.85 4.80 13.46
CA HIS A 83 -2.75 4.05 12.86
C HIS A 83 -2.18 4.70 11.59
N PHE A 84 -2.90 5.64 10.99
CA PHE A 84 -2.64 6.14 9.65
C PHE A 84 -2.08 7.56 9.63
N SER A 85 -1.32 7.87 8.59
CA SER A 85 -0.91 9.24 8.26
C SER A 85 -0.60 9.36 6.76
N LEU A 86 -0.27 10.58 6.33
CA LEU A 86 0.33 10.83 5.03
C LEU A 86 1.85 10.81 5.14
N VAL A 87 2.51 10.21 4.15
CA VAL A 87 3.96 10.28 4.01
C VAL A 87 4.34 10.75 2.62
N LEU A 88 5.45 11.47 2.51
CA LEU A 88 6.12 11.71 1.25
C LEU A 88 7.19 10.64 1.02
N GLU A 89 7.08 9.93 -0.09
CA GLU A 89 8.12 9.01 -0.54
C GLU A 89 8.95 9.67 -1.64
N GLN A 90 10.27 9.68 -1.47
CA GLN A 90 11.19 10.19 -2.48
C GLN A 90 11.33 9.17 -3.62
N GLN A 91 11.03 9.56 -4.86
CA GLN A 91 11.02 8.65 -6.02
C GLN A 91 12.35 7.93 -6.24
N HIS A 92 13.47 8.61 -6.04
CA HIS A 92 14.82 8.06 -6.25
C HIS A 92 15.36 7.32 -5.02
N SER A 93 14.61 7.30 -3.91
CA SER A 93 14.98 6.62 -2.68
C SER A 93 13.71 6.21 -1.94
N ILE A 94 13.08 5.13 -2.40
CA ILE A 94 11.81 4.61 -1.88
C ILE A 94 11.87 4.18 -0.39
N SER A 95 13.06 3.98 0.17
CA SER A 95 13.25 3.76 1.61
C SER A 95 13.14 5.05 2.42
N LYS A 96 13.22 6.23 1.79
CA LYS A 96 13.12 7.54 2.43
C LYS A 96 11.67 8.02 2.43
N LEU A 97 10.96 7.65 3.50
CA LEU A 97 9.61 8.13 3.80
C LEU A 97 9.66 9.30 4.80
N LEU A 98 9.05 10.42 4.46
CA LEU A 98 8.90 11.58 5.35
C LEU A 98 7.47 11.61 5.88
N LEU A 99 7.31 11.37 7.17
CA LEU A 99 6.01 11.47 7.85
C LEU A 99 5.56 12.93 7.87
N LEU A 100 4.30 13.18 7.50
CA LEU A 100 3.70 14.51 7.58
C LEU A 100 2.89 14.63 8.87
N HIS A 101 3.10 15.72 9.60
CA HIS A 101 2.35 16.00 10.82
C HIS A 101 0.92 16.47 10.49
N ASP A 102 -0.07 16.08 11.30
CA ASP A 102 -1.49 16.38 11.08
C ASP A 102 -1.78 17.87 10.84
N GLU A 103 -1.09 18.74 11.57
CA GLU A 103 -1.24 20.21 11.49
C GLU A 103 -0.44 20.86 10.36
N GLU A 104 0.38 20.11 9.59
CA GLU A 104 1.07 20.68 8.43
C GLU A 104 0.06 21.08 7.35
N GLY A 105 0.19 22.30 6.85
CA GLY A 105 -0.62 22.78 5.73
C GLY A 105 -0.18 22.17 4.41
N ILE A 106 -1.11 21.62 3.63
CA ILE A 106 -0.80 20.96 2.35
C ILE A 106 -0.11 21.92 1.37
N GLN A 107 -0.51 23.20 1.37
CA GLN A 107 0.16 24.22 0.57
C GLN A 107 1.65 24.34 0.92
N GLN A 108 2.01 24.29 2.20
CA GLN A 108 3.41 24.36 2.64
C GLN A 108 4.17 23.10 2.23
N VAL A 109 3.54 21.93 2.34
CA VAL A 109 4.13 20.64 1.94
C VAL A 109 4.51 20.65 0.46
N VAL A 110 3.61 21.08 -0.42
CA VAL A 110 3.82 21.05 -1.88
C VAL A 110 4.74 22.16 -2.41
N GLN A 111 4.98 23.20 -1.61
CA GLN A 111 5.88 24.32 -1.96
C GLN A 111 7.34 24.07 -1.55
N LYS A 112 7.64 22.95 -0.86
CA LYS A 112 9.02 22.57 -0.54
C LYS A 112 9.82 22.41 -1.84
N LYS A 113 11.09 22.85 -1.86
CA LYS A 113 11.95 22.94 -3.07
C LYS A 113 12.05 21.64 -3.87
N GLU A 114 11.92 20.50 -3.22
CA GLU A 114 12.05 19.16 -3.81
C GLU A 114 10.70 18.45 -3.99
N ALA A 115 9.57 19.15 -3.85
CA ALA A 115 8.24 18.54 -3.85
C ALA A 115 7.94 17.67 -5.09
N HIS A 116 8.54 18.00 -6.24
CA HIS A 116 8.37 17.25 -7.49
C HIS A 116 9.02 15.86 -7.48
N ASP A 117 9.97 15.61 -6.56
CA ASP A 117 10.65 14.32 -6.40
C ASP A 117 9.89 13.38 -5.45
N TYR A 118 8.74 13.80 -4.94
CA TYR A 118 7.94 13.03 -3.99
C TYR A 118 6.62 12.55 -4.59
N ARG A 119 6.14 11.43 -4.07
CA ARG A 119 4.72 11.03 -4.12
C ARG A 119 4.15 10.97 -2.72
N CYS A 120 2.88 11.34 -2.56
CA CYS A 120 2.20 11.29 -1.27
C CYS A 120 1.49 9.94 -1.11
N LEU A 121 1.82 9.19 -0.08
CA LEU A 121 1.20 7.90 0.23
C LEU A 121 0.31 8.03 1.47
N PHE A 122 -0.85 7.37 1.48
CA PHE A 122 -1.62 7.13 2.70
C PHE A 122 -1.23 5.78 3.30
N ARG A 123 -0.72 5.77 4.53
CA ARG A 123 -0.05 4.59 5.09
C ARG A 123 -0.39 4.37 6.55
N VAL A 124 -0.30 3.12 6.97
CA VAL A 124 -0.18 2.75 8.38
C VAL A 124 1.23 3.11 8.84
N CYS A 125 1.34 4.11 9.71
CA CYS A 125 2.61 4.63 10.22
C CYS A 125 2.80 4.32 11.71
N PHE A 126 1.72 4.03 12.43
CA PHE A 126 1.75 3.73 13.85
C PHE A 126 1.21 2.31 14.07
N MET A 127 2.11 1.37 14.34
CA MET A 127 1.75 -0.05 14.36
C MET A 127 0.75 -0.40 15.46
N PRO A 128 -0.22 -1.30 15.19
CA PRO A 128 -1.07 -1.85 16.23
C PRO A 128 -0.24 -2.68 17.20
N ARG A 129 -0.65 -2.71 18.48
CA ARG A 129 -0.02 -3.56 19.49
C ARG A 129 -0.33 -5.05 19.28
N SER A 130 -1.51 -5.36 18.73
CA SER A 130 -1.96 -6.72 18.43
C SER A 130 -2.64 -6.74 17.07
N LEU A 131 -2.14 -7.61 16.19
CA LEU A 131 -2.71 -7.84 14.87
C LEU A 131 -4.11 -8.47 14.96
N GLN A 132 -4.34 -9.37 15.91
CA GLN A 132 -5.66 -9.98 16.12
C GLN A 132 -6.69 -8.93 16.56
N THR A 133 -6.28 -8.01 17.45
CA THR A 133 -7.17 -6.95 17.93
C THR A 133 -7.54 -6.00 16.78
N LEU A 134 -6.55 -5.60 15.96
CA LEU A 134 -6.83 -4.75 14.80
C LEU A 134 -7.77 -5.45 13.80
N LEU A 135 -7.55 -6.73 13.50
CA LEU A 135 -8.44 -7.50 12.62
C LEU A 135 -9.88 -7.54 13.16
N GLN A 136 -10.07 -7.70 14.47
CA GLN A 136 -11.40 -7.74 15.07
C GLN A 136 -12.09 -6.38 15.09
N GLU A 137 -11.35 -5.31 15.41
CA GLU A 137 -11.90 -3.95 15.56
C GLU A 137 -12.08 -3.23 14.21
N ASP A 138 -11.18 -3.47 13.26
CA ASP A 138 -11.15 -2.82 11.95
C ASP A 138 -10.49 -3.72 10.89
N PRO A 139 -11.26 -4.66 10.30
CA PRO A 139 -10.77 -5.54 9.24
C PRO A 139 -10.21 -4.79 8.03
N ALA A 140 -10.75 -3.60 7.71
CA ALA A 140 -10.29 -2.79 6.58
C ALA A 140 -8.90 -2.21 6.85
N ALA A 141 -8.64 -1.70 8.06
CA ALA A 141 -7.32 -1.25 8.46
C ALA A 141 -6.30 -2.41 8.50
N PHE A 142 -6.72 -3.58 8.99
CA PHE A 142 -5.88 -4.78 8.99
C PHE A 142 -5.49 -5.22 7.57
N GLU A 143 -6.46 -5.28 6.65
CA GLU A 143 -6.19 -5.61 5.25
C GLU A 143 -5.26 -4.58 4.60
N TYR A 144 -5.46 -3.30 4.90
CA TYR A 144 -4.58 -2.23 4.41
C TYR A 144 -3.14 -2.42 4.90
N LEU A 145 -2.93 -2.77 6.17
CA LEU A 145 -1.62 -3.07 6.72
C LEU A 145 -0.96 -4.29 6.05
N TYR A 146 -1.73 -5.34 5.77
CA TYR A 146 -1.24 -6.50 5.01
C TYR A 146 -0.76 -6.11 3.62
N LEU A 147 -1.59 -5.37 2.86
CA LEU A 147 -1.22 -4.88 1.53
C LEU A 147 0.03 -4.00 1.57
N GLN A 148 0.11 -3.12 2.57
CA GLN A 148 1.29 -2.29 2.79
C GLN A 148 2.56 -3.14 2.98
N GLY A 149 2.50 -4.18 3.82
CA GLY A 149 3.62 -5.08 4.05
C GLY A 149 4.06 -5.83 2.80
N VAL A 150 3.09 -6.31 2.01
CA VAL A 150 3.36 -6.96 0.71
C VAL A 150 4.07 -6.00 -0.24
N ASN A 151 3.56 -4.78 -0.37
CA ASN A 151 4.16 -3.76 -1.23
C ASN A 151 5.57 -3.39 -0.75
N ASP A 152 5.79 -3.24 0.55
CA ASP A 152 7.11 -2.93 1.12
C ASP A 152 8.15 -4.01 0.79
N VAL A 153 7.75 -5.28 0.81
CA VAL A 153 8.61 -6.42 0.44
C VAL A 153 8.91 -6.43 -1.06
N LEU A 154 7.89 -6.30 -1.90
CA LEU A 154 8.06 -6.34 -3.36
C LEU A 154 8.84 -5.14 -3.88
N GLN A 155 8.66 -3.97 -3.26
CA GLN A 155 9.41 -2.74 -3.55
C GLN A 155 10.75 -2.70 -2.82
N GLU A 156 11.20 -3.79 -2.19
CA GLU A 156 12.55 -3.87 -1.62
C GLU A 156 12.84 -2.84 -0.50
N ARG A 157 11.82 -2.31 0.19
CA ARG A 157 12.01 -1.34 1.29
C ARG A 157 12.83 -1.90 2.46
N PHE A 158 12.79 -3.22 2.65
CA PHE A 158 13.56 -3.93 3.68
C PHE A 158 14.85 -4.58 3.17
N ALA A 159 15.30 -4.31 1.94
CA ALA A 159 16.38 -5.07 1.30
C ALA A 159 17.72 -5.07 2.05
N ILE A 160 17.98 -4.06 2.88
CA ILE A 160 19.20 -3.96 3.69
C ILE A 160 19.19 -4.97 4.86
N GLU A 161 18.02 -5.22 5.46
CA GLU A 161 17.88 -6.04 6.67
C GLU A 161 17.36 -7.46 6.36
N MET A 162 16.45 -7.57 5.39
CA MET A 162 15.72 -8.80 5.10
C MET A 162 16.62 -9.86 4.46
N ARG A 163 16.63 -11.05 5.05
CA ARG A 163 17.37 -12.21 4.52
C ARG A 163 16.58 -12.90 3.41
N CYS A 164 17.29 -13.53 2.46
CA CYS A 164 16.66 -14.28 1.37
C CYS A 164 15.67 -15.35 1.85
N ASN A 165 15.98 -16.05 2.95
CA ASN A 165 15.08 -17.08 3.51
C ASN A 165 13.76 -16.47 4.03
N THR A 166 13.80 -15.30 4.65
CA THR A 166 12.62 -14.53 5.08
C THR A 166 11.79 -14.12 3.87
N ALA A 167 12.42 -13.57 2.83
CA ALA A 167 11.72 -13.20 1.60
C ALA A 167 11.04 -14.40 0.90
N LEU A 168 11.68 -15.58 0.91
CA LEU A 168 11.09 -16.81 0.38
C LEU A 168 9.91 -17.34 1.23
N ARG A 169 9.96 -17.17 2.56
CA ARG A 169 8.83 -17.47 3.47
C ARG A 169 7.66 -16.52 3.22
N LEU A 170 7.92 -15.23 3.11
CA LEU A 170 6.90 -14.21 2.79
C LEU A 170 6.25 -14.48 1.43
N ALA A 171 7.04 -14.80 0.40
CA ALA A 171 6.51 -15.20 -0.90
C ALA A 171 5.57 -16.42 -0.80
N ALA A 172 5.95 -17.43 -0.02
CA ALA A 172 5.12 -18.60 0.22
C ALA A 172 3.80 -18.26 0.93
N LEU A 173 3.84 -17.40 1.95
CA LEU A 173 2.65 -16.93 2.67
C LEU A 173 1.73 -16.10 1.76
N HIS A 174 2.26 -15.20 0.95
CA HIS A 174 1.47 -14.41 0.00
C HIS A 174 0.78 -15.31 -1.05
N ILE A 175 1.47 -16.33 -1.56
CA ILE A 175 0.84 -17.32 -2.46
C ILE A 175 -0.26 -18.11 -1.75
N GLN A 176 -0.06 -18.51 -0.50
CA GLN A 176 -1.07 -19.21 0.29
C GLN A 176 -2.30 -18.33 0.57
N GLU A 177 -2.09 -17.06 0.85
CA GLU A 177 -3.16 -16.08 1.04
C GLU A 177 -3.98 -15.96 -0.25
N ARG A 178 -3.31 -15.73 -1.38
CA ARG A 178 -3.99 -15.61 -2.68
C ARG A 178 -4.74 -16.87 -3.09
N LEU A 179 -4.18 -18.06 -2.85
CA LEU A 179 -4.87 -19.33 -3.05
C LEU A 179 -6.16 -19.39 -2.24
N SER A 180 -6.10 -19.03 -0.97
CA SER A 180 -7.23 -19.04 -0.05
C SER A 180 -8.30 -18.03 -0.46
N SER A 181 -7.89 -16.81 -0.83
CA SER A 181 -8.76 -15.73 -1.31
C SER A 181 -9.47 -16.08 -2.63
N CYS A 182 -8.85 -16.91 -3.49
CA CYS A 182 -9.46 -17.45 -4.70
C CYS A 182 -10.28 -18.74 -4.48
N GLY A 183 -10.46 -19.19 -3.24
CA GLY A 183 -11.18 -20.44 -2.92
C GLY A 183 -10.48 -21.71 -3.39
N GLN A 184 -9.17 -21.64 -3.66
CA GLN A 184 -8.36 -22.77 -4.14
C GLN A 184 -7.78 -23.56 -2.96
N SER A 185 -7.71 -24.88 -3.12
CA SER A 185 -7.14 -25.72 -2.07
C SER A 185 -5.62 -25.48 -1.90
N PRO A 186 -5.06 -25.61 -0.69
CA PRO A 186 -3.61 -25.55 -0.48
C PRO A 186 -2.85 -26.71 -1.14
N LYS A 187 -3.57 -27.74 -1.60
CA LYS A 187 -3.06 -28.87 -2.38
C LYS A 187 -2.93 -28.53 -3.87
N THR A 188 -3.46 -27.39 -4.30
CA THR A 188 -3.35 -26.91 -5.68
C THR A 188 -1.88 -26.58 -5.98
N ASN A 189 -1.33 -27.32 -6.94
CA ASN A 189 0.09 -27.36 -7.27
C ASN A 189 0.68 -25.98 -7.64
N LEU A 190 2.02 -25.87 -7.55
CA LEU A 190 2.87 -24.78 -8.11
C LEU A 190 2.57 -24.42 -9.58
N LYS A 191 1.74 -25.21 -10.27
CA LYS A 191 1.24 -24.92 -11.62
C LYS A 191 0.46 -23.60 -11.68
N ILE A 192 -0.27 -23.21 -10.63
CA ILE A 192 -1.04 -21.95 -10.64
C ILE A 192 -0.13 -20.71 -10.62
N ILE A 193 1.07 -20.82 -10.03
CA ILE A 193 2.07 -19.75 -10.02
C ILE A 193 2.55 -19.45 -11.45
N LYS A 194 2.52 -20.43 -12.37
CA LYS A 194 2.78 -20.15 -13.79
C LYS A 194 1.75 -19.19 -14.39
N THR A 195 0.50 -19.27 -13.96
CA THR A 195 -0.58 -18.42 -14.45
C THR A 195 -0.52 -17.03 -13.82
N TRP A 196 -0.15 -16.94 -12.55
CA TRP A 196 -0.04 -15.66 -11.85
C TRP A 196 1.26 -14.91 -12.11
N GLY A 197 2.30 -15.55 -12.63
CA GLY A 197 3.63 -14.96 -12.71
C GLY A 197 4.32 -14.97 -11.34
N ILE A 198 5.58 -15.42 -11.30
CA ILE A 198 6.34 -15.50 -10.04
C ILE A 198 6.73 -14.11 -9.54
N GLU A 199 6.91 -13.17 -10.46
CA GLU A 199 7.27 -11.77 -10.23
C GLU A 199 6.29 -11.02 -9.34
N ASN A 200 5.04 -11.48 -9.24
CA ASN A 200 4.03 -10.91 -8.33
C ASN A 200 4.23 -11.30 -6.86
N PHE A 201 5.18 -12.20 -6.56
CA PHE A 201 5.39 -12.72 -5.20
C PHE A 201 6.83 -12.57 -4.71
N VAL A 202 7.77 -12.16 -5.58
CA VAL A 202 9.17 -12.01 -5.21
C VAL A 202 9.75 -10.71 -5.76
N SER A 203 10.63 -10.10 -4.97
CA SER A 203 11.37 -8.88 -5.33
C SER A 203 12.20 -9.05 -6.61
N SER A 204 12.46 -7.95 -7.32
CA SER A 204 13.28 -7.91 -8.53
C SER A 204 14.69 -8.47 -8.35
N THR A 205 15.30 -8.22 -7.18
CA THR A 205 16.63 -8.70 -6.82
C THR A 205 16.68 -10.22 -6.74
N LEU A 206 15.68 -10.86 -6.14
CA LEU A 206 15.59 -12.33 -6.10
C LEU A 206 15.37 -12.94 -7.49
N LEU A 207 14.51 -12.33 -8.31
CA LEU A 207 14.28 -12.78 -9.69
C LEU A 207 15.55 -12.77 -10.53
N ARG A 208 16.38 -11.72 -10.38
CA ARG A 208 17.65 -11.60 -11.09
C ARG A 208 18.71 -12.58 -10.59
N ASN A 209 18.73 -12.86 -9.29
CA ASN A 209 19.81 -13.63 -8.66
C ASN A 209 19.53 -15.13 -8.54
N MET A 210 18.28 -15.58 -8.71
CA MET A 210 17.89 -16.98 -8.61
C MET A 210 17.15 -17.43 -9.86
N ARG A 211 17.48 -18.62 -10.36
CA ARG A 211 16.71 -19.22 -11.47
C ARG A 211 15.28 -19.47 -11.01
N GLU A 212 14.32 -19.16 -11.88
CA GLU A 212 12.90 -19.34 -11.59
C GLU A 212 12.54 -20.75 -11.07
N LYS A 213 13.16 -21.80 -11.62
CA LYS A 213 12.95 -23.19 -11.16
C LYS A 213 13.37 -23.39 -9.69
N ASP A 214 14.44 -22.73 -9.27
CA ASP A 214 14.99 -22.85 -7.91
C ASP A 214 14.15 -22.02 -6.93
N LEU A 215 13.69 -20.83 -7.35
CA LEU A 215 12.71 -20.03 -6.59
C LEU A 215 11.43 -20.82 -6.34
N ARG A 216 10.82 -21.39 -7.39
CA ARG A 216 9.61 -22.23 -7.26
C ARG A 216 9.83 -23.41 -6.32
N LYS A 217 10.99 -24.06 -6.39
CA LYS A 217 11.34 -25.17 -5.49
C LYS A 217 11.42 -24.71 -4.03
N ALA A 218 12.10 -23.58 -3.77
CA ALA A 218 12.27 -23.03 -2.43
C ALA A 218 10.94 -22.55 -1.83
N ILE A 219 10.16 -21.78 -2.59
CA ILE A 219 8.81 -21.33 -2.19
C ILE A 219 7.92 -22.54 -1.89
N GLY A 220 7.91 -23.54 -2.78
CA GLY A 220 7.13 -24.77 -2.59
C GLY A 220 7.53 -25.56 -1.34
N TYR A 221 8.81 -25.54 -0.96
CA TYR A 221 9.28 -26.11 0.31
C TYR A 221 8.68 -25.37 1.51
N HIS A 222 8.71 -24.03 1.52
CA HIS A 222 8.14 -23.23 2.61
C HIS A 222 6.62 -23.36 2.72
N MET A 223 5.90 -23.42 1.59
CA MET A 223 4.46 -23.66 1.58
C MET A 223 4.10 -24.98 2.26
N LYS A 224 4.83 -26.06 1.94
CA LYS A 224 4.61 -27.38 2.56
C LYS A 224 4.95 -27.38 4.05
N LYS A 225 6.05 -26.73 4.43
CA LYS A 225 6.47 -26.64 5.83
C LYS A 225 5.44 -25.89 6.68
N SER A 226 4.94 -24.75 6.21
CA SER A 226 3.89 -23.97 6.87
C SER A 226 2.61 -24.82 7.06
N GLN A 227 2.19 -25.57 6.03
CA GLN A 227 1.01 -26.45 6.12
C GLN A 227 1.12 -27.56 7.19
N LEU A 228 2.33 -27.99 7.55
CA LEU A 228 2.55 -29.01 8.57
C LEU A 228 2.58 -28.43 9.99
N GLN A 229 2.88 -27.13 10.14
CA GLN A 229 3.02 -26.48 11.44
C GLN A 229 1.69 -25.93 11.97
N HIS A 230 0.69 -25.71 11.11
CA HIS A 230 -0.59 -25.12 11.49
C HIS A 230 -1.75 -26.14 11.48
N ASP A 231 -2.66 -26.01 12.45
CA ASP A 231 -3.85 -26.85 12.56
C ASP A 231 -4.73 -26.71 11.30
N PRO A 232 -5.21 -27.81 10.68
CA PRO A 232 -6.19 -27.77 9.59
C PRO A 232 -7.38 -26.84 9.79
N LYS A 233 -7.78 -26.57 11.04
CA LYS A 233 -8.91 -25.70 11.41
C LYS A 233 -8.58 -24.20 11.37
N GLN A 234 -7.31 -23.80 11.35
CA GLN A 234 -6.86 -22.39 11.34
C GLN A 234 -6.56 -21.83 9.94
N LYS A 235 -7.04 -22.49 8.88
CA LYS A 235 -6.73 -22.14 7.47
C LYS A 235 -7.58 -20.98 6.91
N SER A 236 -7.70 -19.87 7.63
CA SER A 236 -8.35 -18.69 7.09
C SER A 236 -7.36 -17.81 6.32
N VAL A 237 -7.90 -17.03 5.37
CA VAL A 237 -7.17 -15.95 4.68
C VAL A 237 -6.52 -15.04 5.72
N ASP A 238 -7.29 -14.63 6.74
CA ASP A 238 -6.83 -13.71 7.78
C ASP A 238 -5.69 -14.29 8.62
N GLN A 239 -5.71 -15.59 8.94
CA GLN A 239 -4.59 -16.21 9.66
C GLN A 239 -3.31 -16.20 8.81
N THR A 240 -3.43 -16.38 7.50
CA THR A 240 -2.27 -16.28 6.59
C THR A 240 -1.71 -14.85 6.55
N ARG A 241 -2.60 -13.84 6.54
CA ARG A 241 -2.22 -12.42 6.63
C ARG A 241 -1.55 -12.09 7.97
N ILE A 242 -2.06 -12.62 9.08
CA ILE A 242 -1.43 -12.49 10.42
C ILE A 242 -0.02 -13.08 10.37
N ASN A 243 0.14 -14.32 9.92
CA ASN A 243 1.45 -14.97 9.84
C ASN A 243 2.44 -14.20 8.96
N TYR A 244 1.96 -13.58 7.88
CA TYR A 244 2.77 -12.71 7.01
C TYR A 244 3.29 -11.48 7.77
N LEU A 245 2.40 -10.80 8.48
CA LEU A 245 2.74 -9.61 9.26
C LEU A 245 3.62 -9.94 10.49
N GLU A 246 3.44 -11.11 11.10
CA GLU A 246 4.32 -11.61 12.17
C GLU A 246 5.73 -11.90 11.67
N GLU A 247 5.86 -12.52 10.48
CA GLU A 247 7.18 -12.73 9.83
C GLU A 247 7.86 -11.39 9.49
N LEU A 248 7.09 -10.33 9.19
CA LEU A 248 7.62 -8.98 9.02
C LEU A 248 8.00 -8.31 10.35
N ALA A 249 7.29 -8.59 11.45
CA ALA A 249 7.54 -8.01 12.76
C ALA A 249 8.94 -8.35 13.34
N ASP A 250 9.59 -9.38 12.82
CA ASP A 250 10.99 -9.71 13.12
C ASP A 250 11.99 -8.69 12.53
N LEU A 251 11.57 -7.86 11.56
CA LEU A 251 12.38 -6.81 10.95
C LEU A 251 12.25 -5.51 11.75
N ARG A 252 13.35 -4.93 12.19
CA ARG A 252 13.37 -3.68 12.99
C ARG A 252 12.79 -2.50 12.22
N SER A 253 12.96 -2.51 10.90
CA SER A 253 12.46 -1.49 9.99
C SER A 253 10.97 -1.63 9.68
N PHE A 254 10.32 -2.75 10.03
CA PHE A 254 8.88 -2.88 9.89
C PHE A 254 8.18 -2.16 11.07
N GLY A 255 7.44 -1.10 10.75
CA GLY A 255 6.72 -0.32 11.77
C GLY A 255 7.61 0.58 12.64
N GLY A 256 8.91 0.67 12.33
CA GLY A 256 9.89 1.47 13.05
C GLY A 256 10.78 2.25 12.10
N LYS A 257 11.44 3.28 12.63
CA LYS A 257 12.42 4.09 11.88
C LYS A 257 13.61 4.45 12.74
N SER A 258 14.80 4.21 12.22
CA SER A 258 16.06 4.59 12.87
C SER A 258 16.48 5.99 12.45
N PHE A 259 16.95 6.79 13.39
CA PHE A 259 17.46 8.14 13.16
C PHE A 259 18.86 8.28 13.75
N SER A 260 19.79 8.82 12.97
CA SER A 260 21.06 9.29 13.51
C SER A 260 20.84 10.62 14.22
N ALA A 261 21.30 10.74 15.45
CA ALA A 261 21.21 11.96 16.24
C ALA A 261 22.58 12.30 16.82
N THR A 262 22.93 13.59 16.79
CA THR A 262 24.03 14.14 17.59
C THR A 262 23.38 14.79 18.81
N MET A 263 23.74 14.31 20.00
CA MET A 263 23.26 14.84 21.28
C MET A 263 24.18 15.96 21.78
#